data_AF-A0A6I2GMT7-F1
#
_entry.id   AF-A0A6I2GMT7-F1
#
_cell.length_a   1.000
_cell.length_b   1.000
_cell.length_c   1.000
_cell.angle_alpha   90.00
_cell.angle_beta   90.00
_cell.angle_gamma   90.00
#
_symmetry.space_group_name_H-M   'P 1'
#
loop_
_entity.id
_entity.type
_entity.pdbx_description
1 polymer ?
#
loop_
_entity_poly.entity_id
_entity_poly.type
_entity_poly.pdbx_seq_one_letter_code
_entity_poly.pdbx_strand_id
1 'polypeptide(L)' 'MAYIHLTMKELGWIETYNDIGYKAYEIAKKLGRSNQPIYNVVNFLKQGGTI' A
#
# COMPACT_ATOMS: atom_id res chain seq x y z
N MET A 1 -10.34 -2.37 -9.77
CA MET A 1 -9.40 -2.82 -8.73
C MET A 1 -9.10 -1.69 -7.75
N ALA A 2 -8.79 -2.03 -6.50
CA ALA A 2 -8.58 -1.10 -5.41
C ALA A 2 -7.34 -0.17 -5.57
N TYR A 3 -6.53 -0.37 -6.62
CA TYR A 3 -5.21 0.27 -6.79
C TYR A 3 -4.78 0.45 -8.26
N ILE A 4 -5.72 0.63 -9.21
CA ILE A 4 -5.42 0.78 -10.66
C ILE A 4 -4.44 1.93 -10.94
N HIS A 5 -4.34 2.91 -10.04
CA HIS A 5 -3.46 4.09 -10.17
C HIS A 5 -2.08 3.93 -9.53
N LEU A 6 -1.75 2.75 -8.98
CA LEU A 6 -0.45 2.42 -8.42
C LEU A 6 0.31 1.50 -9.38
N THR A 7 1.61 1.76 -9.54
CA THR A 7 2.51 0.91 -10.32
C THR A 7 2.89 -0.35 -9.52
N MET A 8 3.30 -1.43 -10.21
CA MET A 8 3.80 -2.65 -9.53
C MET A 8 4.97 -2.35 -8.57
N LYS A 9 5.83 -1.38 -8.92
CA LYS A 9 6.91 -0.93 -8.04
C LYS A 9 6.38 -0.32 -6.75
N GLU A 10 5.35 0.52 -6.84
CA GLU A 10 4.73 1.11 -5.64
C GLU A 10 4.02 0.05 -4.81
N LEU A 11 3.37 -0.93 -5.44
CA LEU A 11 2.74 -2.03 -4.73
C LEU A 11 3.77 -2.87 -3.94
N GLY A 12 4.92 -3.20 -4.55
CA GLY A 12 6.00 -3.89 -3.84
C GLY A 12 6.59 -3.09 -2.67
N TRP A 13 6.67 -1.75 -2.80
CA TRP A 13 7.03 -0.90 -1.66
C TRP A 13 5.96 -0.89 -0.57
N ILE A 14 4.68 -0.84 -0.92
CA ILE A 14 3.58 -0.86 0.06
C ILE A 14 3.61 -2.17 0.85
N GLU A 15 3.80 -3.31 0.16
CA GLU A 15 3.96 -4.62 0.80
C GLU A 15 5.15 -4.63 1.76
N THR A 16 6.34 -4.26 1.27
CA THR A 16 7.56 -4.20 2.11
C THR A 16 7.37 -3.31 3.34
N TYR A 17 6.78 -2.12 3.18
CA TYR A 17 6.56 -1.22 4.30
C TYR A 17 5.48 -1.72 5.27
N ASN A 18 4.43 -2.36 4.77
CA ASN A 18 3.40 -2.98 5.60
C ASN A 18 3.98 -4.12 6.44
N ASP A 19 4.84 -4.97 5.85
CA ASP A 19 5.46 -6.11 6.53
C ASP A 19 6.39 -5.70 7.68
N ILE A 20 7.07 -4.55 7.54
CA ILE A 20 7.89 -3.98 8.61
C ILE A 20 7.09 -3.07 9.57
N GLY A 21 5.75 -3.06 9.46
CA GLY A 21 4.84 -2.48 10.44
C GLY A 21 4.44 -1.02 10.23
N TYR A 22 4.76 -0.40 9.09
CA TYR A 22 4.29 0.95 8.81
C TYR A 22 2.78 1.01 8.61
N LYS A 23 2.16 2.08 9.12
CA LYS A 23 0.75 2.38 8.87
C LYS A 23 0.59 3.01 7.48
N ALA A 24 -0.60 2.83 6.88
CA ALA A 24 -0.89 3.32 5.53
C ALA A 24 -0.56 4.81 5.30
N TYR A 25 -0.78 5.68 6.29
CA TYR A 25 -0.47 7.11 6.16
C TYR A 25 1.04 7.40 6.13
N GLU A 26 1.85 6.56 6.79
CA GLU A 26 3.31 6.68 6.79
C GLU A 26 3.87 6.23 5.44
N ILE A 27 3.31 5.16 4.90
CA ILE A 27 3.62 4.65 3.56
C ILE A 27 3.24 5.69 2.49
N ALA A 28 2.04 6.27 2.60
CA ALA A 28 1.59 7.35 1.72
C ALA A 28 2.55 8.54 1.72
N LYS A 29 3.03 8.96 2.90
CA LYS A 29 4.02 10.03 3.03
C LYS A 29 5.35 9.68 2.37
N LYS A 30 5.83 8.44 2.53
CA LYS A 30 7.08 7.96 1.90
C LYS A 30 6.98 7.88 0.37
N LEU A 31 5.81 7.52 -0.15
CA LEU A 31 5.58 7.36 -1.59
C LEU A 31 5.07 8.63 -2.28
N GLY A 32 4.85 9.73 -1.54
CA GLY A 32 4.29 10.96 -2.10
C GLY A 32 2.88 10.77 -2.67
N ARG A 33 2.09 9.87 -2.07
CA ARG A 33 0.73 9.53 -2.51
C ARG A 33 -0.33 9.98 -1.51
N SER A 34 -1.58 10.05 -1.97
CA SER A 34 -2.72 10.19 -1.08
C SER A 34 -2.90 8.94 -0.23
N ASN A 35 -3.48 9.09 0.97
CA ASN A 35 -3.63 7.97 1.92
C ASN A 35 -4.61 6.89 1.43
N GLN A 36 -5.68 7.28 0.73
CA GLN A 36 -6.75 6.35 0.32
C GLN A 36 -6.27 5.16 -0.54
N PRO A 37 -5.52 5.34 -1.64
CA PRO A 37 -5.05 4.20 -2.43
C PRO A 37 -4.13 3.28 -1.63
N ILE A 38 -3.29 3.83 -0.76
CA ILE A 38 -2.39 3.04 0.09
C ILE A 38 -3.18 2.25 1.14
N TYR A 39 -4.15 2.89 1.78
CA TYR A 39 -5.05 2.24 2.75
C TYR A 39 -5.78 1.06 2.13
N ASN A 40 -6.29 1.22 0.90
CA ASN A 40 -6.98 0.14 0.19
C ASN A 40 -6.06 -1.07 -0.05
N VAL A 41 -4.80 -0.84 -0.45
CA VAL A 41 -3.81 -1.90 -0.65
C VAL A 41 -3.46 -2.59 0.67
N VAL A 42 -3.17 -1.82 1.71
CA VAL A 42 -2.86 -2.37 3.05
C VAL A 42 -4.04 -3.18 3.59
N ASN A 43 -5.27 -2.71 3.42
CA ASN A 43 -6.46 -3.43 3.85
C ASN A 43 -6.66 -4.73 3.04
N PHE A 44 -6.38 -4.71 1.74
CA PHE A 44 -6.39 -5.91 0.90
C PHE A 44 -5.34 -6.95 1.35
N LEU A 45 -4.11 -6.52 1.60
CA LEU A 45 -3.04 -7.39 2.12
C LEU A 45 -3.41 -8.00 3.48
N LYS A 46 -4.00 -7.21 4.39
CA LYS A 46 -4.49 -7.70 5.70
C LYS A 46 -5.59 -8.74 5.61
N GLN A 47 -6.35 -8.75 4.51
CA GLN A 47 -7.38 -9.75 4.25
C GLN A 47 -6.81 -11.04 3.63
N GLY A 48 -5.47 -11.16 3.54
CA GLY A 48 -4.80 -12.30 2.91
C GLY A 48 -4.70 -12.17 1.39
N GLY A 49 -4.95 -10.98 0.84
CA GLY A 49 -4.73 -10.70 -0.57
C GLY A 49 -3.25 -10.78 -0.94
N THR A 50 -2.96 -11.16 -2.18
CA THR A 50 -1.60 -11.20 -2.75
C THR A 50 -1.57 -10.28 -3.97
N ILE A 51 -0.44 -9.59 -4.15
CA ILE A 51 -0.22 -8.58 -5.19
C ILE A 51 0.65 -9.14 -6.31
#